data_AF-A0A182G7J6-F1
#
_entry.id   AF-A0A182G7J6-F1
#
_cell.length_a   1.000
_cell.length_b   1.000
_cell.length_c   1.000
_cell.angle_alpha   90.00
_cell.angle_beta   90.00
_cell.angle_gamma   90.00
#
_symmetry.space_group_name_H-M   'P 1'
#
loop_
_entity.id
_entity.type
_entity.pdbx_description
1 polymer ?
#
loop_
_entity_poly.entity_id
_entity_poly.type
_entity_poly.pdbx_seq_one_letter_code
_entity_poly.pdbx_strand_id
1 'polypeptide(L)'
;MYGVRKNTLVIDFSVLPIRPDIGKVQSFLEKDVKLQYADVRSIQLHHLRNCVLIEMVSCEIAFRYQSDHNLKRTMLCNNKEFRIPVYVDCDAVTVRVLDLSPSISDAAICENMLQFGEVISIRDEKWKHYFPGMSNGVRVLRINLFRDIPFVHDHTKREDYGCLP
;
A
#
# COMPACT_ATOMS: atom_id res chain seq x y z
N MET A 1 -11.72 -14.02 11.76
CA MET A 1 -11.50 -12.77 12.50
C MET A 1 -10.00 -12.51 12.56
N TYR A 2 -9.44 -11.79 11.60
CA TYR A 2 -8.04 -11.36 11.68
C TYR A 2 -7.98 -10.16 12.62
N GLY A 3 -7.09 -10.23 13.62
CA GLY A 3 -6.96 -9.22 14.66
C GLY A 3 -6.72 -7.84 14.06
N VAL A 4 -7.71 -6.96 14.20
CA VAL A 4 -7.69 -5.60 13.67
C VAL A 4 -6.60 -4.82 14.39
N ARG A 5 -5.58 -4.38 13.66
CA ARG A 5 -4.57 -3.46 14.17
C ARG A 5 -5.13 -2.05 14.16
N LYS A 6 -5.68 -1.61 15.29
CA LYS A 6 -6.16 -0.23 15.44
C LYS A 6 -4.97 0.71 15.62
N ASN A 7 -5.08 1.93 15.11
CA ASN A 7 -4.13 3.04 15.33
C ASN A 7 -2.68 2.71 14.96
N THR A 8 -2.46 1.84 13.97
CA THR A 8 -1.09 1.43 13.61
C THR A 8 -0.53 2.36 12.55
N LEU A 9 0.61 2.98 12.83
CA LEU A 9 1.41 3.70 11.86
C LEU A 9 2.38 2.73 11.18
N VAL A 10 2.37 2.70 9.86
CA VAL A 10 3.29 1.93 9.02
C VAL A 10 4.36 2.86 8.46
N ILE A 11 5.62 2.46 8.64
CA ILE A 11 6.77 3.08 7.98
C ILE A 11 7.32 2.06 7.01
N ASP A 12 7.19 2.35 5.72
CA ASP A 12 7.34 1.37 4.66
C ASP A 12 8.71 1.47 3.97
N PHE A 13 9.61 0.57 4.32
CA PHE A 13 10.95 0.51 3.71
C PHE A 13 10.99 -0.35 2.45
N SER A 14 9.86 -0.90 1.97
CA SER A 14 9.82 -1.70 0.74
C SER A 14 10.20 -0.92 -0.52
N VAL A 15 10.17 0.42 -0.45
CA VAL A 15 10.66 1.32 -1.51
C VAL A 15 12.18 1.29 -1.67
N LEU A 16 12.91 0.78 -0.67
CA LEU A 16 14.36 0.65 -0.71
C LEU A 16 14.77 -0.63 -1.45
N PRO A 17 15.85 -0.60 -2.25
CA PRO A 17 16.32 -1.76 -2.99
C PRO A 17 16.92 -2.84 -2.07
N ILE A 18 17.40 -2.44 -0.89
CA ILE A 18 17.95 -3.32 0.13
C ILE A 18 17.31 -2.97 1.46
N ARG A 19 16.96 -3.99 2.24
CA ARG A 19 16.42 -3.81 3.59
C ARG A 19 17.42 -3.07 4.49
N PRO A 20 17.00 -1.98 5.17
CA PRO A 20 17.86 -1.31 6.14
C PRO A 20 18.10 -2.19 7.36
N ASP A 21 19.30 -2.10 7.92
CA ASP A 21 19.63 -2.72 9.21
C ASP A 21 18.87 -2.06 10.36
N ILE A 22 18.78 -2.74 11.49
CA ILE A 22 17.98 -2.30 12.63
C ILE A 22 18.48 -0.97 13.23
N GLY A 23 19.78 -0.69 13.17
CA GLY A 23 20.35 0.57 13.66
C GLY A 23 19.95 1.76 12.78
N LYS A 24 19.94 1.58 11.45
CA LYS A 24 19.41 2.59 10.53
C LYS A 24 17.91 2.81 10.71
N VAL A 25 17.15 1.74 10.91
CA VAL A 25 15.72 1.84 11.20
C VAL A 25 15.50 2.64 12.49
N GLN A 26 16.16 2.28 13.59
CA GLN A 26 16.07 3.02 14.85
C GLN A 26 16.43 4.50 14.67
N SER A 27 17.57 4.78 14.04
CA SER A 27 18.01 6.17 13.80
C SER A 27 17.00 6.96 12.98
N PHE A 28 16.34 6.34 11.99
CA PHE A 28 15.30 6.98 11.20
C PHE A 28 14.06 7.30 12.04
N LEU A 29 13.62 6.37 12.91
CA LEU A 29 12.50 6.60 13.81
C LEU A 29 12.77 7.75 14.79
N GLU A 30 13.97 7.80 15.38
CA GLU A 30 14.32 8.79 16.40
C GLU A 30 14.67 10.16 15.81
N LYS A 31 15.40 10.22 14.69
CA LYS A 31 15.94 11.49 14.17
C LYS A 31 15.07 12.10 13.07
N ASP A 32 14.59 11.28 12.14
CA ASP A 32 13.86 11.75 10.96
C ASP A 32 12.35 11.80 11.20
N VAL A 33 11.80 10.75 11.82
CA VAL A 33 10.39 10.70 12.24
C VAL A 33 10.18 11.40 13.58
N LYS A 34 11.23 11.54 14.40
CA LYS A 34 11.16 12.16 15.73
C LYS A 34 10.07 11.52 16.60
N LEU A 35 9.99 10.19 16.54
CA LEU A 35 9.01 9.40 17.23
C LEU A 35 9.09 9.64 18.74
N GLN A 36 7.98 10.08 19.34
CA GLN A 36 7.88 10.24 20.79
C GLN A 36 7.46 8.92 21.43
N TYR A 37 8.26 8.38 22.34
CA TYR A 37 7.94 7.11 23.00
C TYR A 37 6.64 7.15 23.81
N ALA A 38 6.23 8.33 24.29
CA ALA A 38 4.93 8.52 24.96
C ALA A 38 3.72 8.30 24.04
N ASP A 39 3.91 8.44 22.72
CA ASP A 39 2.86 8.26 21.71
C ASP A 39 2.70 6.79 21.28
N VAL A 40 3.56 5.88 21.75
CA VAL A 40 3.73 4.52 21.22
C VAL A 40 3.33 3.46 22.24
N ARG A 41 2.48 2.51 21.83
CA ARG A 41 2.14 1.29 22.60
C ARG A 41 3.08 0.14 22.29
N SER A 42 3.39 -0.08 21.01
CA SER A 42 4.25 -1.18 20.59
C SER A 42 4.93 -0.90 19.24
N ILE A 43 6.11 -1.49 19.02
CA ILE A 43 6.85 -1.42 17.75
C ILE A 43 7.13 -2.84 17.29
N GLN A 44 6.76 -3.16 16.05
CA GLN A 44 6.97 -4.47 15.43
C GLN A 44 7.70 -4.30 14.09
N LEU A 45 8.84 -4.99 13.95
CA LEU A 45 9.58 -5.07 12.69
C LEU A 45 9.01 -6.20 11.83
N HIS A 46 8.50 -5.86 10.64
CA HIS A 46 7.96 -6.85 9.72
C HIS A 46 8.96 -7.14 8.60
N HIS A 47 9.65 -8.29 8.70
CA HIS A 47 10.75 -8.63 7.79
C HIS A 47 10.29 -8.88 6.34
N LEU A 48 9.18 -9.60 6.13
CA LEU A 48 8.70 -9.94 4.78
C LEU A 48 8.17 -8.72 4.01
N ARG A 49 7.43 -7.84 4.68
CA ARG A 49 6.91 -6.58 4.10
C ARG A 49 7.97 -5.47 4.08
N ASN A 50 9.13 -5.69 4.71
CA ASN A 50 10.16 -4.69 4.93
C ASN A 50 9.60 -3.36 5.48
N CYS A 51 8.82 -3.43 6.56
CA CYS A 51 8.23 -2.25 7.18
C CYS A 51 8.30 -2.32 8.71
N VAL A 52 8.09 -1.17 9.35
CA VAL A 52 7.86 -1.08 10.80
C VAL A 52 6.40 -0.74 11.03
N LEU A 53 5.80 -1.45 11.98
CA LEU A 53 4.44 -1.26 12.42
C LEU A 53 4.47 -0.73 13.84
N ILE A 54 3.92 0.46 14.04
CA ILE A 54 3.93 1.16 15.32
C ILE A 54 2.50 1.33 15.78
N GLU A 55 2.11 0.63 16.83
CA GLU A 55 0.80 0.83 17.43
C GLU A 55 0.84 2.12 18.25
N MET A 56 0.04 3.11 17.86
CA MET A 56 0.00 4.42 18.52
C MET A 56 -1.04 4.42 19.65
N VAL A 57 -0.85 5.30 20.63
CA VAL A 57 -1.78 5.41 21.78
C VAL A 57 -3.18 5.85 21.36
N SER A 58 -3.29 6.66 20.30
CA SER A 58 -4.56 7.10 19.70
C SER A 58 -4.49 7.20 18.18
N CYS A 59 -5.66 7.25 17.55
CA CYS A 59 -5.82 7.38 16.11
C CYS A 59 -5.39 8.76 15.60
N GLU A 60 -5.73 9.84 16.34
CA GLU A 60 -5.38 11.21 15.93
C GLU A 60 -3.87 11.40 15.85
N ILE A 61 -3.13 10.81 16.79
CA ILE A 61 -1.68 10.86 16.80
C ILE A 61 -1.11 10.12 15.59
N ALA A 62 -1.61 8.93 15.26
CA ALA A 62 -1.18 8.19 14.08
C ALA A 62 -1.38 9.01 12.79
N PHE A 63 -2.54 9.65 12.64
CA PHE A 63 -2.83 10.53 11.50
C PHE A 63 -1.95 11.79 11.46
N ARG A 64 -1.64 12.37 12.63
CA ARG A 64 -0.67 13.47 12.73
C ARG A 64 0.69 13.06 12.18
N TYR A 65 1.23 11.92 12.63
CA TYR A 65 2.51 11.42 12.10
C TYR A 65 2.45 11.13 10.59
N GLN A 66 1.35 10.54 10.09
CA GLN A 66 1.16 10.37 8.65
C GLN A 66 1.23 11.73 7.93
N SER A 67 0.42 12.71 8.36
CA SER A 67 0.38 14.04 7.74
C SER A 67 1.76 14.71 7.75
N ASP A 68 2.49 14.60 8.86
CA ASP A 68 3.76 15.30 9.06
C ASP A 68 4.93 14.66 8.32
N HIS A 69 4.87 13.35 8.03
CA HIS A 69 6.03 12.59 7.56
C HIS A 69 5.84 11.83 6.25
N ASN A 70 4.61 11.55 5.80
CA ASN A 70 4.39 10.70 4.62
C ASN A 70 5.09 11.25 3.38
N LEU A 71 6.02 10.47 2.81
CA LEU A 71 6.82 10.83 1.64
C LEU A 71 7.65 12.13 1.79
N LYS A 72 7.78 12.66 3.01
CA LYS A 72 8.55 13.88 3.31
C LYS A 72 9.96 13.56 3.81
N ARG A 73 10.16 12.38 4.39
CA ARG A 73 11.46 11.91 4.88
C ARG A 73 12.13 11.01 3.85
N THR A 74 13.45 11.11 3.73
CA THR A 74 14.23 10.33 2.77
C THR A 74 15.24 9.43 3.48
N MET A 75 15.61 8.34 2.83
CA MET A 75 16.77 7.54 3.21
C MET A 75 17.69 7.37 2.01
N LEU A 76 19.00 7.44 2.27
CA LEU A 76 20.03 7.21 1.27
C LEU A 76 20.31 5.71 1.13
N CYS A 77 20.22 5.20 -0.09
CA CYS A 77 20.62 3.84 -0.43
C CYS A 77 21.33 3.85 -1.79
N ASN A 78 22.56 3.30 -1.85
CA ASN A 78 23.38 3.27 -3.07
C ASN A 78 23.51 4.65 -3.75
N ASN A 79 23.81 5.70 -2.97
CA ASN A 79 23.89 7.11 -3.41
C ASN A 79 22.61 7.68 -4.05
N LYS A 80 21.46 7.02 -3.86
CA LYS A 80 20.16 7.50 -4.29
C LYS A 80 19.26 7.73 -3.08
N GLU A 81 18.55 8.85 -3.09
CA GLU A 81 17.55 9.16 -2.06
C GLU A 81 16.21 8.53 -2.41
N PHE A 82 15.59 7.92 -1.41
CA PHE A 82 14.27 7.32 -1.50
C PHE A 82 13.35 7.96 -0.47
N ARG A 83 12.21 8.50 -0.92
CA ARG A 83 11.16 9.00 -0.02
C ARG A 83 10.47 7.82 0.64
N ILE A 84 10.42 7.83 1.96
CA ILE A 84 9.83 6.74 2.75
C ILE A 84 8.34 7.02 2.99
N PRO A 85 7.43 6.15 2.56
CA PRO A 85 6.02 6.25 2.92
C PRO A 85 5.82 6.05 4.43
N VAL A 86 4.96 6.89 5.00
CA VAL A 86 4.53 6.81 6.40
C VAL A 86 3.01 6.96 6.39
N TYR A 87 2.28 5.91 6.73
CA TYR A 87 0.82 5.90 6.62
C TYR A 87 0.17 5.09 7.74
N VAL A 88 -1.05 5.43 8.12
CA VAL A 88 -1.84 4.65 9.05
C VAL A 88 -2.30 3.37 8.34
N ASP A 89 -2.01 2.21 8.95
CA ASP A 89 -2.53 0.91 8.55
C ASP A 89 -4.05 1.00 8.64
N CYS A 90 -4.66 1.05 7.46
CA CYS A 90 -6.09 1.02 7.29
C CYS A 90 -6.46 -0.33 6.69
N ASP A 91 -7.70 -0.78 6.91
CA ASP A 91 -8.25 -2.01 6.34
C ASP A 91 -8.45 -1.92 4.81
N ALA A 92 -7.72 -1.02 4.15
CA ALA A 92 -7.77 -0.81 2.72
C ALA A 92 -7.27 -2.03 1.97
N VAL A 93 -8.19 -2.68 1.27
CA VAL A 93 -7.91 -3.80 0.37
C VAL A 93 -7.40 -3.29 -0.97
N THR A 94 -6.74 -4.18 -1.71
CA THR A 94 -6.34 -3.92 -3.09
C THR A 94 -7.37 -4.52 -4.04
N VAL A 95 -7.93 -3.70 -4.92
CA VAL A 95 -8.87 -4.13 -5.97
C VAL A 95 -8.20 -3.92 -7.32
N ARG A 96 -8.24 -4.94 -8.19
CA ARG A 96 -7.74 -4.86 -9.56
C ARG A 96 -8.94 -4.74 -10.49
N VAL A 97 -9.03 -3.63 -11.21
CA VAL A 97 -10.06 -3.41 -12.22
C VAL A 97 -9.44 -3.77 -13.57
N LEU A 98 -10.01 -4.81 -14.18
CA LEU A 98 -9.61 -5.35 -15.47
C LEU A 98 -10.52 -4.77 -16.57
N ASP A 99 -10.09 -4.92 -17.82
CA ASP A 99 -10.87 -4.60 -19.03
C ASP A 99 -11.44 -3.18 -19.07
N LEU A 100 -10.74 -2.24 -18.43
CA LEU A 100 -11.11 -0.84 -18.44
C LEU A 100 -10.60 -0.18 -19.73
N SER A 101 -11.47 0.56 -20.42
CA SER A 101 -11.04 1.38 -21.56
C SER A 101 -9.99 2.41 -21.10
N PRO A 102 -8.90 2.62 -21.85
CA PRO A 102 -7.88 3.62 -21.53
C PRO A 102 -8.42 5.06 -21.44
N SER A 103 -9.59 5.33 -22.02
CA SER A 103 -10.25 6.64 -21.99
C SER A 103 -10.95 6.96 -20.67
N ILE A 104 -11.14 5.97 -19.79
CA ILE A 104 -11.80 6.18 -18.49
C ILE A 104 -10.81 6.84 -17.54
N SER A 105 -11.22 7.97 -16.95
CA SER A 105 -10.42 8.70 -15.99
C SER A 105 -10.47 8.07 -14.61
N ASP A 106 -9.41 8.26 -13.83
CA ASP A 106 -9.36 7.84 -12.43
C ASP A 106 -10.52 8.45 -11.61
N ALA A 107 -10.97 9.66 -11.95
CA ALA A 107 -12.12 10.30 -11.32
C ALA A 107 -13.43 9.50 -11.53
N ALA A 108 -13.69 9.05 -12.76
CA ALA A 108 -14.88 8.23 -13.05
C ALA A 108 -14.82 6.87 -12.33
N ILE A 109 -13.63 6.28 -12.21
CA ILE A 109 -13.44 5.06 -11.41
C ILE A 109 -13.74 5.33 -9.93
N CYS A 110 -13.18 6.41 -9.37
CA CYS A 110 -13.42 6.80 -7.97
C CYS A 110 -14.92 6.98 -7.71
N GLU A 111 -15.61 7.73 -8.55
CA GLU A 111 -17.06 7.97 -8.44
C GLU A 111 -17.86 6.66 -8.43
N ASN A 112 -17.52 5.73 -9.32
CA ASN A 112 -18.20 4.42 -9.36
C ASN A 112 -17.91 3.57 -8.11
N MET A 113 -16.70 3.65 -7.57
CA MET A 113 -16.26 2.84 -6.43
C MET A 113 -16.74 3.37 -5.07
N LEU A 114 -17.21 4.62 -4.98
CA LEU A 114 -17.78 5.20 -3.76
C LEU A 114 -18.92 4.37 -3.16
N GLN A 115 -19.65 3.62 -3.98
CA GLN A 115 -20.72 2.73 -3.52
C GLN A 115 -20.23 1.56 -2.65
N PHE A 116 -18.94 1.19 -2.76
CA PHE A 116 -18.32 0.12 -2.00
C PHE A 116 -17.44 0.62 -0.87
N GLY A 117 -16.86 1.81 -1.01
CA GLY A 117 -15.89 2.31 -0.06
C GLY A 117 -15.19 3.60 -0.48
N GLU A 118 -14.25 4.03 0.36
CA GLU A 118 -13.42 5.19 0.09
C GLU A 118 -12.14 4.78 -0.65
N VAL A 119 -11.97 5.26 -1.88
CA VAL A 119 -10.77 5.02 -2.69
C VAL A 119 -9.62 5.89 -2.19
N ILE A 120 -8.53 5.26 -1.75
CA ILE A 120 -7.32 5.91 -1.24
C ILE A 120 -6.36 6.27 -2.36
N SER A 121 -6.21 5.38 -3.35
CA SER A 121 -5.29 5.60 -4.47
C SER A 121 -5.65 4.73 -5.66
N ILE A 122 -5.33 5.22 -6.86
CA ILE A 122 -5.40 4.49 -8.13
C ILE A 122 -4.02 4.54 -8.77
N ARG A 123 -3.58 3.44 -9.37
CA ARG A 123 -2.37 3.39 -10.19
C ARG A 123 -2.52 2.46 -11.37
N ASP A 124 -1.80 2.76 -12.45
CA ASP A 124 -1.54 1.83 -13.54
C ASP A 124 -0.67 0.66 -13.09
N GLU A 125 -1.15 -0.56 -13.32
CA GLU A 125 -0.27 -1.73 -13.29
C GLU A 125 0.58 -1.75 -14.56
N LYS A 126 1.84 -2.16 -14.37
CA LYS A 126 2.81 -2.27 -15.45
C LYS A 126 3.23 -3.72 -15.60
N TRP A 127 3.48 -4.10 -16.85
CA TRP A 127 4.13 -5.36 -17.17
C TRP A 127 5.45 -5.49 -16.41
N LYS A 128 5.70 -6.68 -15.86
CA LYS A 128 6.94 -7.00 -15.13
C LYS A 128 7.93 -7.84 -15.94
N HIS A 129 7.43 -8.76 -16.78
CA HIS A 129 8.27 -9.77 -17.45
C HIS A 129 8.34 -9.57 -18.96
N TYR A 130 7.20 -9.57 -19.66
CA TYR A 130 7.18 -9.55 -21.13
C TYR A 130 7.42 -8.16 -21.72
N PHE A 131 6.86 -7.10 -21.12
CA PHE A 131 7.02 -5.71 -21.60
C PHE A 131 7.37 -4.73 -20.47
N PRO A 132 8.48 -4.92 -19.76
CA PRO A 132 8.76 -4.24 -18.49
C PRO A 132 8.54 -2.73 -18.54
N GLY A 133 7.67 -2.22 -17.67
CA GLY A 133 7.42 -0.78 -17.50
C GLY A 133 6.32 -0.19 -18.38
N MET A 134 5.79 -0.93 -19.36
CA MET A 134 4.59 -0.51 -20.11
C MET A 134 3.32 -0.79 -19.30
N SER A 135 2.31 0.10 -19.40
CA SER A 135 0.99 -0.13 -18.79
C SER A 135 0.34 -1.37 -19.41
N ASN A 136 -0.27 -2.21 -18.57
CA ASN A 136 -0.94 -3.42 -19.02
C ASN A 136 -2.47 -3.27 -19.08
N GLY A 137 -2.98 -2.04 -18.94
CA GLY A 137 -4.41 -1.74 -18.94
C GLY A 137 -5.14 -2.02 -17.63
N VAL A 138 -4.49 -2.64 -16.64
CA VAL A 138 -5.10 -2.89 -15.32
C VAL A 138 -4.95 -1.67 -14.43
N ARG A 139 -6.05 -1.25 -13.80
CA ARG A 139 -6.05 -0.23 -12.73
C ARG A 139 -6.06 -0.92 -11.39
N VAL A 140 -5.14 -0.52 -10.51
CA VAL A 140 -5.01 -1.07 -9.15
C VAL A 140 -5.42 -0.02 -8.15
N LEU A 141 -6.48 -0.29 -7.42
CA LEU A 141 -7.04 0.60 -6.41
C LEU A 141 -6.65 0.13 -5.02
N ARG A 142 -6.36 1.07 -4.12
CA ARG A 142 -6.51 0.83 -2.68
C ARG A 142 -7.80 1.44 -2.21
N ILE A 143 -8.64 0.66 -1.54
CA ILE A 143 -9.97 1.09 -1.10
C ILE A 143 -10.29 0.59 0.31
N ASN A 144 -10.76 1.48 1.18
CA ASN A 144 -11.39 1.13 2.45
C ASN A 144 -12.83 0.69 2.18
N LEU A 145 -13.14 -0.60 2.27
CA LEU A 145 -14.48 -1.10 2.01
C LEU A 145 -15.43 -0.79 3.17
N PHE A 146 -16.57 -0.20 2.86
CA PHE A 146 -17.75 -0.13 3.75
C PHE A 146 -18.79 -1.18 3.40
N ARG A 147 -18.73 -1.72 2.18
CA ARG A 147 -19.56 -2.81 1.67
C ARG A 147 -18.72 -3.76 0.86
N ASP A 148 -19.10 -5.03 0.86
CA ASP A 148 -18.43 -6.02 0.04
C ASP A 148 -18.60 -5.71 -1.45
N ILE A 149 -17.54 -5.91 -2.22
CA ILE A 149 -17.62 -5.91 -3.68
C ILE A 149 -18.16 -7.30 -4.08
N PRO A 150 -19.26 -7.38 -4.83
CA PRO A 150 -19.82 -8.65 -5.27
C PRO A 150 -18.75 -9.46 -6.02
N PHE A 151 -18.42 -10.63 -5.49
CA PHE A 151 -17.52 -11.54 -6.17
C PHE A 151 -18.34 -12.36 -7.16
N VAL A 152 -18.17 -12.12 -8.47
CA VAL A 152 -18.65 -13.08 -9.46
C VAL A 152 -17.63 -14.21 -9.48
N HIS A 153 -18.02 -15.38 -8.99
CA HIS A 153 -17.28 -16.60 -9.28
C HIS A 153 -17.39 -16.83 -10.78
N ASP A 154 -16.36 -16.43 -11.53
CA ASP A 154 -16.25 -16.81 -12.93
C ASP A 154 -15.94 -18.31 -12.97
N HIS A 155 -16.98 -19.10 -13.18
CA HIS A 155 -16.88 -20.51 -13.55
C HIS A 155 -16.64 -20.67 -15.06
N THR A 156 -15.82 -19.83 -15.69
CA THR A 156 -15.25 -20.21 -16.98
C THR A 156 -14.16 -21.24 -16.74
N LYS A 157 -14.58 -22.50 -16.92
CA LYS A 157 -13.67 -23.60 -17.23
C LYS A 157 -12.66 -23.08 -18.26
N ARG A 158 -11.37 -23.30 -17.98
CA ARG A 158 -10.35 -23.35 -19.03
C ARG A 158 -10.85 -24.35 -20.07
N GLU A 159 -11.33 -23.86 -21.20
CA GLU A 159 -11.37 -24.68 -22.39
C GLU A 159 -9.91 -24.88 -22.80
N ASP A 160 -9.44 -26.10 -22.59
CA ASP A 160 -8.20 -26.60 -23.16
C ASP A 160 -8.24 -26.30 -24.67
N TYR A 161 -7.34 -25.43 -25.13
CA TYR A 161 -6.96 -25.41 -26.54
C TYR A 161 -6.23 -26.72 -26.82
N GLY A 162 -7.02 -27.76 -27.05
CA GLY A 162 -6.57 -28.99 -27.68
C GLY A 162 -6.08 -28.64 -29.08
N CYS A 163 -4.80 -28.91 -29.33
CA CYS A 163 -4.29 -29.01 -30.68
C CYS A 163 -5.19 -29.96 -31.48
N LEU A 164 -5.70 -29.48 -32.61
CA LEU A 164 -6.28 -30.30 -33.65
C LEU A 164 -5.31 -30.34 -34.85
N PRO A 165 -5.35 -31.44 -35.64
CA PRO A 165 -4.20 -32.18 -36.14
C PRO A 165 -3.41 -31.52 -37.27
#